data_AF-A0A7R8ADT6-F1
#
_entry.id   AF-A0A7R8ADT6-F1
#
_cell.length_a   1.000
_cell.length_b   1.000
_cell.length_c   1.000
_cell.angle_alpha   90.00
_cell.angle_beta   90.00
_cell.angle_gamma   90.00
#
_symmetry.space_group_name_H-M   'P 1'
#
loop_
_entity.id
_entity.type
_entity.pdbx_description
1 polymer ?
#
loop_
_entity_poly.entity_id
_entity_poly.type
_entity_poly.pdbx_seq_one_letter_code
_entity_poly.pdbx_strand_id
1 'polypeptide(L)'
;MSNLSNIREEILKDNAKRIIIRVKTKGSEDCRDTAYRIVGEIFPDWKQDNRILFLAIQVWGNRIFVNVDVNGDNYNYDTAHKDQTVLPVRGCAVSGTASGYWICAEIPFYENRNSHVVHANPREYLK
;
A
#
# COMPACT_ATOMS: atom_id res chain seq x y z
N MET A 1 19.21 5.32 -10.46
CA MET A 1 17.90 6.00 -10.36
C MET A 1 16.88 5.10 -11.03
N SER A 2 15.88 4.62 -10.31
CA SER A 2 14.81 3.78 -10.86
C SER A 2 13.61 4.65 -11.20
N ASN A 3 13.13 4.58 -12.45
CA ASN A 3 11.87 5.18 -12.86
C ASN A 3 10.69 4.39 -12.26
N LEU A 4 9.57 5.05 -11.99
CA LEU A 4 8.37 4.45 -11.38
C LEU A 4 7.87 3.23 -12.16
N SER A 5 7.96 3.25 -13.49
CA SER A 5 7.60 2.09 -14.33
C SER A 5 8.45 0.85 -14.03
N ASN A 6 9.76 1.03 -13.81
CA ASN A 6 10.66 -0.09 -13.52
C ASN A 6 10.37 -0.69 -12.14
N ILE A 7 10.08 0.16 -11.14
CA ILE A 7 9.69 -0.26 -9.79
C ILE A 7 8.36 -1.02 -9.84
N ARG A 8 7.38 -0.51 -10.61
CA ARG A 8 6.08 -1.15 -10.81
C ARG A 8 6.23 -2.53 -11.44
N GLU A 9 7.01 -2.64 -12.52
CA GLU A 9 7.24 -3.94 -13.17
C GLU A 9 7.92 -4.94 -12.24
N GLU A 10 8.91 -4.51 -11.47
CA GLU A 10 9.58 -5.37 -10.48
C GLU A 10 8.62 -5.82 -9.37
N ILE A 11 7.77 -4.92 -8.89
CA ILE A 11 6.73 -5.25 -7.91
C ILE A 11 5.79 -6.35 -8.43
N LEU A 12 5.31 -6.19 -9.67
CA LEU A 12 4.31 -7.06 -10.28
C LEU A 12 4.84 -8.43 -10.74
N LYS A 13 6.16 -8.57 -10.92
CA LYS A 13 6.79 -9.77 -11.49
C LYS A 13 6.82 -11.00 -10.58
N ASP A 14 6.77 -10.82 -9.27
CA ASP A 14 6.97 -11.95 -8.33
C ASP A 14 5.66 -12.50 -7.74
N ASN A 15 5.81 -13.48 -6.85
CA ASN A 15 4.75 -14.06 -6.04
C ASN A 15 4.04 -13.03 -5.14
N ALA A 16 2.93 -13.46 -4.53
CA ALA A 16 2.16 -12.69 -3.58
C ALA A 16 3.07 -11.98 -2.55
N LYS A 17 2.87 -10.67 -2.39
CA LYS A 17 3.68 -9.83 -1.50
C LYS A 17 2.85 -8.67 -0.96
N ARG A 18 3.26 -8.12 0.18
CA ARG A 18 2.68 -6.91 0.74
C ARG A 18 3.61 -5.73 0.53
N ILE A 19 3.02 -4.61 0.12
CA ILE A 19 3.73 -3.34 -0.03
C ILE A 19 3.19 -2.36 0.99
N ILE A 20 4.12 -1.74 1.71
CA ILE A 20 3.83 -0.66 2.64
C ILE A 20 4.35 0.63 2.04
N ILE A 21 3.43 1.52 1.68
CA ILE A 21 3.76 2.83 1.15
C ILE A 21 3.71 3.84 2.28
N ARG A 22 4.86 4.42 2.61
CA ARG A 22 4.99 5.46 3.64
C ARG A 22 5.03 6.84 3.00
N VAL A 23 4.12 7.71 3.44
CA VAL A 23 3.95 9.06 2.90
C VAL A 23 3.92 10.06 4.04
N LYS A 24 4.58 11.20 3.88
CA LYS A 24 4.45 12.34 4.80
C LYS A 24 3.32 13.24 4.30
N THR A 25 2.32 13.48 5.12
CA THR A 25 1.18 14.36 4.80
C THR A 25 1.39 15.75 5.39
N LYS A 26 0.75 16.77 4.81
CA LYS A 26 0.83 18.16 5.30
C LYS A 26 -0.21 18.51 6.38
N GLY A 27 -0.74 17.51 7.08
CA GLY A 27 -1.56 17.69 8.29
C GLY A 27 -3.07 17.85 8.04
N SER A 28 -3.49 18.69 7.10
CA SER A 28 -4.91 18.92 6.79
C SER A 28 -5.42 18.20 5.54
N GLU A 29 -4.58 17.38 4.90
CA GLU A 29 -4.98 16.63 3.71
C GLU A 29 -5.90 15.46 4.11
N ASP A 30 -6.93 15.22 3.30
CA ASP A 30 -7.68 13.98 3.39
C ASP A 30 -6.72 12.80 3.15
N CYS A 31 -6.52 12.01 4.20
CA CYS A 31 -5.59 10.89 4.19
C CYS A 31 -6.03 9.81 3.19
N ARG A 32 -7.33 9.68 2.95
CA ARG A 32 -7.90 8.74 1.98
C ARG A 32 -7.61 9.19 0.56
N ASP A 33 -7.89 10.44 0.22
CA ASP A 33 -7.62 10.98 -1.11
C ASP A 33 -6.12 10.92 -1.43
N THR A 34 -5.29 11.27 -0.44
CA THR A 34 -3.83 11.17 -0.56
C THR A 34 -3.38 9.73 -0.82
N ALA A 35 -3.90 8.76 -0.07
CA ALA A 35 -3.58 7.35 -0.28
C ALA A 35 -4.02 6.85 -1.66
N TYR A 36 -5.24 7.18 -2.08
CA TYR A 36 -5.79 6.76 -3.38
C TYR A 36 -5.02 7.36 -4.55
N ARG A 37 -4.66 8.64 -4.47
CA ARG A 37 -3.82 9.31 -5.47
C ARG A 37 -2.49 8.57 -5.61
N ILE A 38 -1.82 8.30 -4.50
CA ILE A 38 -0.51 7.66 -4.48
C ILE A 38 -0.55 6.23 -5.01
N VAL A 39 -1.55 5.45 -4.62
CA VAL A 39 -1.72 4.10 -5.18
C VAL A 39 -2.02 4.18 -6.68
N GLY A 40 -2.81 5.15 -7.13
CA GLY A 40 -3.05 5.39 -8.56
C GLY A 40 -1.82 5.81 -9.36
N GLU A 41 -0.89 6.56 -8.74
CA GLU A 41 0.38 6.92 -9.36
C GLU A 41 1.29 5.69 -9.55
N ILE A 42 1.38 4.82 -8.53
CA ILE A 42 2.23 3.61 -8.59
C ILE A 42 1.60 2.53 -9.46
N PHE A 43 0.29 2.33 -9.32
CA PHE A 43 -0.50 1.31 -10.01
C PHE A 43 -1.67 1.98 -10.75
N PRO A 44 -1.44 2.43 -11.99
CA PRO A 44 -2.55 2.85 -12.85
C PRO A 44 -3.59 1.73 -12.96
N ASP A 45 -4.87 2.10 -12.94
CA ASP A 45 -6.00 1.17 -13.08
C ASP A 45 -6.12 0.08 -11.99
N TRP A 46 -5.51 0.30 -10.82
CA TRP A 46 -5.53 -0.66 -9.70
C TRP A 46 -6.92 -1.07 -9.22
N LYS A 47 -7.95 -0.26 -9.47
CA LYS A 47 -9.34 -0.61 -9.12
C LYS A 47 -9.88 -1.76 -9.97
N GLN A 48 -9.36 -1.91 -11.18
CA GLN A 48 -9.73 -2.95 -12.14
C GLN A 48 -8.71 -4.10 -12.16
N ASP A 49 -7.47 -3.86 -11.71
CA ASP A 49 -6.43 -4.88 -11.63
C ASP A 49 -6.62 -5.78 -10.40
N ASN A 50 -7.04 -7.03 -10.63
CA ASN A 50 -7.27 -8.01 -9.56
C ASN A 50 -6.00 -8.40 -8.79
N ARG A 51 -4.81 -8.10 -9.35
CA ARG A 51 -3.53 -8.32 -8.67
C ARG A 51 -3.31 -7.31 -7.55
N ILE A 52 -3.95 -6.14 -7.59
CA ILE A 52 -3.73 -5.07 -6.63
C ILE A 52 -4.89 -5.02 -5.65
N LEU A 53 -4.60 -5.31 -4.39
CA LEU A 53 -5.57 -5.26 -3.31
C LEU A 53 -5.17 -4.17 -2.31
N PHE A 54 -5.90 -3.06 -2.32
CA PHE A 54 -5.78 -2.01 -1.32
C PHE A 54 -6.44 -2.48 -0.01
N LEU A 55 -5.66 -2.62 1.06
CA LEU A 55 -6.13 -3.18 2.32
C LEU A 55 -6.52 -2.11 3.34
N ALA A 56 -5.59 -1.20 3.61
CA ALA A 56 -5.70 -0.33 4.77
C ALA A 56 -4.88 0.95 4.65
N ILE A 57 -5.35 1.96 5.37
CA ILE A 57 -4.62 3.20 5.66
C ILE A 57 -4.42 3.28 7.16
N GLN A 58 -3.17 3.41 7.58
CA GLN A 58 -2.82 3.71 8.95
C GLN A 58 -2.27 5.13 9.01
N VAL A 59 -2.85 5.95 9.89
CA VAL A 59 -2.42 7.34 10.09
C VAL A 59 -1.63 7.43 11.40
N TRP A 60 -0.44 8.01 11.35
CA TRP A 60 0.38 8.24 12.54
C TRP A 60 1.11 9.58 12.46
N GLY A 61 0.66 10.54 13.29
CA GLY A 61 1.16 11.91 13.25
C GLY A 61 0.93 12.54 11.88
N ASN A 62 2.01 13.02 11.25
CA ASN A 62 1.99 13.59 9.90
C ASN A 62 2.35 12.58 8.80
N ARG A 63 2.07 11.30 9.03
CA ARG A 63 2.39 10.23 8.10
C ARG A 63 1.19 9.33 7.89
N ILE A 64 1.07 8.83 6.67
CA ILE A 64 0.19 7.71 6.34
C ILE A 64 1.04 6.53 5.88
N PHE A 65 0.57 5.35 6.25
CA PHE A 65 1.08 4.06 5.80
C PHE A 65 -0.06 3.38 5.05
N VAL A 66 0.17 3.07 3.79
CA VAL A 66 -0.82 2.42 2.92
C VAL A 66 -0.37 1.00 2.68
N ASN A 67 -1.22 0.04 3.01
CA ASN A 67 -0.96 -1.38 2.81
C ASN A 67 -1.65 -1.85 1.53
N VAL A 68 -0.86 -2.36 0.61
CA VAL A 68 -1.31 -2.89 -0.68
C VAL A 68 -0.78 -4.30 -0.83
N ASP A 69 -1.66 -5.28 -0.99
CA ASP A 69 -1.28 -6.63 -1.40
C ASP A 69 -1.19 -6.69 -2.92
N VAL A 70 -0.12 -7.33 -3.40
CA VAL A 70 0.14 -7.54 -4.82
C VAL A 70 0.17 -9.03 -5.09
N ASN A 71 -0.56 -9.48 -6.11
CA ASN A 71 -0.74 -10.88 -6.47
C ASN A 71 -1.31 -11.75 -5.32
N GLY A 72 -1.97 -11.12 -4.33
CA GLY A 72 -2.69 -11.79 -3.24
C GLY A 72 -4.19 -11.52 -3.37
N ASP A 73 -4.93 -12.42 -3.99
CA ASP A 73 -6.36 -12.27 -4.30
C ASP A 73 -7.29 -12.90 -3.26
N ASN A 74 -6.74 -13.59 -2.27
CA ASN A 74 -7.46 -14.40 -1.29
C ASN A 74 -7.49 -13.80 0.13
N TYR A 75 -7.15 -12.52 0.30
CA TYR A 75 -7.20 -11.87 1.61
C TYR A 75 -8.64 -11.86 2.14
N ASN A 76 -8.87 -12.61 3.21
CA ASN A 76 -10.19 -12.73 3.84
C ASN A 76 -10.22 -11.87 5.10
N TYR A 77 -10.93 -10.75 5.06
CA TYR A 77 -11.05 -9.80 6.18
C TYR A 77 -11.57 -10.46 7.47
N ASP A 78 -12.51 -11.39 7.38
CA ASP A 78 -13.10 -12.06 8.54
C ASP A 78 -12.11 -12.96 9.28
N THR A 79 -11.13 -13.50 8.56
CA THR A 79 -10.15 -14.46 9.09
C THR A 79 -8.72 -13.93 9.08
N ALA A 80 -8.49 -12.72 8.58
CA ALA A 80 -7.16 -12.10 8.50
C ALA A 80 -6.45 -12.06 9.86
N HIS A 81 -7.22 -11.92 10.94
CA HIS A 81 -6.65 -11.92 12.29
C HIS A 81 -6.07 -13.29 12.73
N LYS A 82 -6.48 -14.38 12.07
CA LYS A 82 -6.01 -15.76 12.28
C LYS A 82 -4.98 -16.20 11.24
N ASP A 83 -4.85 -15.46 10.15
CA ASP A 83 -3.91 -15.77 9.08
C ASP A 83 -2.46 -15.64 9.60
N GLN A 84 -1.67 -16.68 9.35
CA GLN A 84 -0.25 -16.77 9.72
C GLN A 84 0.65 -16.81 8.48
N THR A 85 0.08 -16.58 7.29
CA THR A 85 0.82 -16.56 6.03
C THR A 85 1.91 -15.50 6.08
N VAL A 86 3.15 -15.93 5.93
CA VAL A 86 4.30 -15.02 5.85
C VAL A 86 4.43 -14.54 4.41
N LEU A 87 4.06 -13.29 4.17
CA LEU A 87 4.27 -12.63 2.90
C LEU A 87 5.57 -11.81 2.92
N PRO A 88 6.36 -11.81 1.83
CA PRO A 88 7.46 -10.86 1.70
C PRO A 88 6.91 -9.42 1.74
N VAL A 89 7.53 -8.57 2.57
CA VAL A 89 7.11 -7.17 2.74
C VAL A 89 8.13 -6.23 2.10
N ARG A 90 7.63 -5.37 1.20
CA ARG A 90 8.42 -4.31 0.56
C ARG A 90 7.96 -2.94 1.04
N GLY A 91 8.89 -2.12 1.52
CA GLY A 91 8.63 -0.75 1.94
C GLY A 91 8.96 0.21 0.82
N CYS A 92 7.97 1.01 0.43
CA CYS A 92 8.15 2.10 -0.51
C CYS A 92 7.96 3.44 0.20
N ALA A 93 8.89 4.37 -0.02
CA ALA A 93 8.80 5.73 0.52
C ALA A 93 8.93 6.76 -0.60
N VAL A 94 8.16 7.84 -0.50
CA VAL A 94 8.35 9.04 -1.30
C VAL A 94 9.46 9.87 -0.68
N SER A 95 10.55 10.06 -1.41
CA SER A 95 11.60 11.01 -1.08
C SER A 95 11.45 12.29 -1.91
N GLY A 96 10.95 13.37 -1.30
CA GLY A 96 10.87 14.72 -1.90
C GLY A 96 9.45 15.24 -2.18
N THR A 97 9.27 16.56 -2.22
CA THR A 97 7.97 17.23 -2.42
C THR A 97 7.49 17.19 -3.88
N ALA A 98 6.19 16.89 -4.06
CA ALA A 98 5.34 17.04 -5.26
C ALA A 98 5.76 16.36 -6.58
N SER A 99 7.04 16.05 -6.78
CA SER A 99 7.57 15.23 -7.90
C SER A 99 8.48 14.08 -7.38
N GLY A 100 8.28 13.67 -6.13
CA GLY A 100 9.21 12.85 -5.35
C GLY A 100 9.62 11.54 -5.99
N TYR A 101 10.88 11.15 -5.75
CA TYR A 101 11.42 9.87 -6.19
C TYR A 101 10.95 8.76 -5.26
N TRP A 102 10.61 7.61 -5.83
CA TRP A 102 10.20 6.42 -5.11
C TRP A 102 11.41 5.55 -4.78
N ILE A 103 11.56 5.21 -3.50
CA ILE A 103 12.57 4.25 -3.04
C ILE A 103 11.82 3.07 -2.45
N CYS A 104 11.98 1.88 -3.05
CA CYS A 104 11.43 0.64 -2.54
C CYS A 104 12.55 -0.30 -2.11
N ALA A 105 12.48 -0.82 -0.89
CA ALA A 105 13.42 -1.78 -0.33
C ALA A 105 12.67 -2.88 0.41
N GLU A 106 13.25 -4.07 0.49
CA GLU A 106 12.76 -5.09 1.41
C GLU A 106 12.94 -4.60 2.84
N ILE A 107 11.89 -4.66 3.64
CA ILE A 107 11.95 -4.30 5.05
C ILE A 107 11.33 -5.42 5.88
N PRO A 108 12.02 -5.90 6.93
CA PRO A 108 11.40 -6.80 7.88
C PRO A 108 10.31 -6.03 8.62
N PHE A 109 9.05 -6.29 8.30
CA PHE A 109 7.92 -5.69 9.00
C PHE A 109 7.24 -6.75 9.88
N TYR A 110 7.06 -6.42 11.14
CA TYR A 110 6.20 -7.15 12.07
C TYR A 110 4.89 -6.37 12.21
N GLU A 111 3.77 -6.99 11.82
CA GLU A 111 2.45 -6.37 11.93
C GLU A 111 2.04 -6.27 13.41
N ASN A 112 2.22 -5.09 14.01
CA ASN A 112 1.71 -4.78 15.33
C ASN A 112 0.28 -4.20 15.22
N ARG A 113 -0.71 -4.95 15.70
CA ARG A 113 -2.15 -4.62 15.59
C ARG A 113 -2.66 -3.53 16.55
N ASN A 114 -1.77 -2.85 17.29
CA ASN A 114 -2.16 -1.78 18.22
C ASN A 114 -2.31 -0.39 17.58
N SER A 115 -2.25 -0.29 16.26
CA SER A 115 -2.47 0.97 15.54
C SER A 115 -3.91 1.17 15.12
N HIS A 116 -4.35 2.42 15.05
CA HIS A 116 -5.61 2.82 14.41
C HIS A 116 -5.55 2.52 12.90
N VAL A 117 -5.89 1.29 12.52
CA VAL A 117 -5.99 0.86 11.13
C VAL A 117 -7.38 1.22 10.63
N VAL A 118 -7.45 2.10 9.63
CA VAL A 118 -8.68 2.31 8.87
C VAL A 118 -8.68 1.31 7.73
N HIS A 119 -9.45 0.24 7.88
CA HIS A 119 -9.76 -0.66 6.77
C HIS A 119 -10.69 0.09 5.82
N ALA A 120 -10.21 0.36 4.61
CA ALA A 120 -11.03 0.90 3.54
C ALA A 120 -10.96 -0.11 2.40
N ASN A 121 -11.89 -1.06 2.37
CA ASN A 121 -12.04 -1.96 1.24
C ASN A 121 -12.74 -1.18 0.11
N PRO A 122 -12.04 -0.81 -0.98
CA PRO A 122 -12.62 0.07 -1.99
C PRO A 122 -13.74 -0.61 -2.79
N ARG A 123 -13.80 -1.96 -2.77
CA ARG A 123 -14.84 -2.75 -3.45
C ARG A 123 -16.22 -2.60 -2.81
N GLU A 124 -16.29 -2.21 -1.53
CA GLU A 124 -17.57 -1.96 -0.83
C GLU A 124 -18.29 -0.69 -1.33
N TYR A 125 -17.63 0.12 -2.18
CA TYR A 125 -18.14 1.40 -2.67
C TYR A 125 -18.30 1.47 -4.20
N LEU A 126 -17.97 0.39 -4.91
CA LEU A 126 -18.26 0.25 -6.33
C LEU A 126 -19.69 -0.28 -6.46
N LYS A 127 -20.66 0.64 -6.55
CA LYS A 127 -22.02 0.35 -7.04
C LYS A 127 -22.05 0.42 -8.57
#